data_AF-A0A2E3N157-F1
#
_entry.id   AF-A0A2E3N157-F1
#
_cell.length_a   1.000
_cell.length_b   1.000
_cell.length_c   1.000
_cell.angle_alpha   90.00
_cell.angle_beta   90.00
_cell.angle_gamma   90.00
#
_symmetry.space_group_name_H-M   'P 1'
#
loop_
_entity.id
_entity.type
_entity.pdbx_description
1 polymer ?
#
loop_
_entity_poly.entity_id
_entity_poly.type
_entity_poly.pdbx_seq_one_letter_code
_entity_poly.pdbx_strand_id
1 'polypeptide(L)' 'MELVMITQKGCGPCEKMKLIAPKKLLKYNIPIKFVDLEPMPENIRPPYTPYFYLLDGKKIIEEWGGDEKKLIKVLKRNLE' A
#
# COMPACT_ATOMS: atom_id res chain seq x y z
N MET A 1 -8.91 -9.00 5.02
CA MET A 1 -7.90 -8.31 4.19
C MET A 1 -7.74 -6.83 4.56
N GLU A 2 -6.52 -6.32 4.49
CA GLU A 2 -6.13 -4.92 4.78
C GLU A 2 -5.00 -4.51 3.81
N LEU A 3 -4.98 -3.26 3.36
CA LEU A 3 -3.85 -2.71 2.61
C LEU A 3 -3.01 -1.81 3.52
N VAL A 4 -1.71 -2.03 3.59
CA VAL A 4 -0.77 -1.12 4.27
C VAL A 4 0.09 -0.44 3.22
N MET A 5 0.15 0.88 3.23
CA MET A 5 1.03 1.66 2.37
C MET A 5 2.12 2.32 3.21
N ILE A 6 3.38 2.00 2.90
CA ILE A 6 4.54 2.70 3.42
C ILE A 6 4.73 3.99 2.62
N THR A 7 4.81 5.10 3.35
CA THR A 7 4.95 6.46 2.82
C THR A 7 6.17 7.13 3.41
N GLN A 8 6.64 8.19 2.78
CA GLN A 8 7.69 9.06 3.33
C GLN A 8 7.30 10.53 3.15
N LYS A 9 7.71 11.39 4.07
CA LYS A 9 7.58 12.85 3.91
C LYS A 9 8.34 13.34 2.66
N GLY A 10 7.71 14.23 1.89
CA GLY A 10 8.29 14.74 0.63
C GLY A 10 8.13 13.80 -0.57
N CYS A 11 7.49 12.64 -0.41
CA CYS A 11 7.18 11.73 -1.51
C CYS A 11 5.91 12.17 -2.27
N GLY A 12 6.08 12.91 -3.37
CA GLY A 12 4.97 13.32 -4.26
C GLY A 12 4.07 12.16 -4.71
N PRO A 13 4.61 11.01 -5.16
CA PRO A 13 3.81 9.84 -5.51
C PRO A 13 3.00 9.27 -4.33
N CYS A 14 3.53 9.36 -3.11
CA CYS A 14 2.85 8.87 -1.92
C CYS A 14 1.60 9.73 -1.60
N GLU A 15 1.72 11.06 -1.68
CA GLU A 15 0.58 11.97 -1.49
C GLU A 15 -0.52 11.72 -2.51
N LYS A 16 -0.14 11.50 -3.78
CA LYS A 16 -1.09 11.10 -4.82
C LYS A 16 -1.79 9.79 -4.49
N MET A 17 -1.04 8.78 -4.04
CA MET A 17 -1.59 7.47 -3.69
C MET A 17 -2.48 7.49 -2.44
N LYS A 18 -2.21 8.36 -1.45
CA LYS A 18 -3.10 8.57 -0.30
C LYS A 18 -4.51 8.99 -0.72
N LEU A 19 -4.64 9.73 -1.83
CA LEU A 19 -5.95 10.16 -2.36
C LEU A 19 -6.62 9.09 -3.25
N ILE A 20 -5.82 8.30 -3.98
CA ILE A 20 -6.31 7.33 -4.97
C ILE A 20 -6.66 5.99 -4.33
N ALA A 21 -5.78 5.44 -3.50
CA ALA A 21 -5.90 4.08 -2.99
C ALA A 21 -7.20 3.85 -2.21
N PRO A 22 -7.63 4.73 -1.28
CA PRO A 22 -8.90 4.54 -0.55
C PRO A 22 -10.11 4.46 -1.48
N LYS A 23 -10.14 5.30 -2.53
CA LYS A 23 -11.25 5.32 -3.50
C LYS A 23 -11.37 4.01 -4.27
N LYS A 24 -10.24 3.37 -4.60
CA LYS A 24 -10.22 2.08 -5.30
C LYS A 24 -10.57 0.92 -4.40
N LEU A 25 -10.24 1.00 -3.11
CA LEU A 25 -10.53 -0.03 -2.12
C LEU A 25 -11.98 -0.02 -1.63
N LEU A 26 -12.67 1.12 -1.77
CA LEU A 26 -14.08 1.28 -1.36
C LEU A 26 -14.98 0.15 -1.91
N LYS A 27 -14.79 -0.24 -3.17
CA LYS A 27 -15.59 -1.30 -3.81
C LYS A 27 -15.41 -2.70 -3.20
N TYR A 28 -14.32 -2.93 -2.46
CA TYR A 28 -14.03 -4.21 -1.81
C TYR A 28 -14.23 -4.16 -0.28
N ASN A 29 -14.61 -3.00 0.27
CA ASN A 29 -14.70 -2.77 1.70
C ASN A 29 -13.39 -3.12 2.46
N ILE A 30 -12.23 -2.83 1.85
CA ILE A 30 -10.92 -3.09 2.45
C ILE A 30 -10.37 -1.81 3.10
N PRO A 31 -9.99 -1.86 4.39
CA PRO A 31 -9.34 -0.73 5.04
C PRO A 31 -7.92 -0.54 4.51
N ILE A 32 -7.45 0.71 4.54
CA ILE A 32 -6.07 1.08 4.22
C ILE A 32 -5.42 1.78 5.41
N LYS A 33 -4.19 1.40 5.72
CA LYS A 33 -3.32 2.07 6.69
C LYS A 33 -2.13 2.71 5.99
N PHE A 34 -1.72 3.87 6.47
CA PHE A 34 -0.53 4.58 6.00
C PHE A 34 0.50 4.56 7.12
N VAL A 35 1.72 4.10 6.80
CA VAL A 35 2.83 3.98 7.76
C VAL A 35 4.00 4.79 7.25
N ASP A 36 4.54 5.66 8.10
CA ASP A 36 5.71 6.45 7.72
C ASP A 36 6.99 5.59 7.79
N LEU A 37 7.85 5.73 6.79
CA LEU A 37 9.13 5.03 6.67
C LEU A 37 10.15 5.48 7.73
N GLU A 38 10.15 6.77 8.11
CA GLU A 38 11.15 7.37 8.99
C GLU A 38 11.29 6.65 10.36
N PRO A 39 10.19 6.34 11.08
CA PRO A 39 10.28 5.62 12.35
C PRO A 39 10.50 4.10 12.21
N MET A 40 10.50 3.53 10.99
CA MET A 40 10.67 2.08 10.81
C MET A 40 12.13 1.67 11.09
N PRO A 41 12.38 0.51 11.71
CA PRO A 41 13.73 -0.08 11.79
C PRO A 41 14.34 -0.31 10.40
N GLU A 42 15.62 0.00 10.23
CA GLU A 42 16.29 -0.02 8.92
C GLU A 42 16.25 -1.40 8.23
N ASN A 43 16.32 -2.47 9.01
CA ASN A 43 16.31 -3.85 8.51
C ASN A 43 14.96 -4.30 7.91
N ILE A 44 13.88 -3.53 8.10
CA ILE A 44 12.55 -3.83 7.56
C ILE A 44 12.01 -2.71 6.66
N ARG A 45 12.82 -1.69 6.38
CA ARG A 45 12.42 -0.59 5.48
C ARG A 45 12.34 -1.09 4.04
N PRO A 46 11.24 -0.84 3.31
CA PRO A 46 11.23 -1.07 1.88
C PRO A 46 12.25 -0.15 1.18
N PRO A 47 12.81 -0.57 0.04
CA PRO A 47 13.86 0.17 -0.65
C PRO A 47 13.36 1.44 -1.37
N TYR A 48 12.05 1.62 -1.50
CA TYR A 48 11.44 2.79 -2.14
C TYR A 48 10.01 3.00 -1.63
N THR A 49 9.50 4.22 -1.75
CA THR A 49 8.11 4.58 -1.43
C THR A 49 7.40 5.21 -2.64
N PRO A 50 6.08 5.03 -2.81
CA PRO A 50 5.20 4.25 -1.95
C PRO A 50 5.38 2.74 -2.13
N TYR A 51 5.33 2.02 -1.01
CA TYR A 51 5.36 0.56 -0.96
C TYR A 51 4.06 0.06 -0.34
N PHE A 52 3.59 -1.11 -0.74
CA PHE A 52 2.30 -1.65 -0.37
C PHE A 52 2.42 -3.09 0.09
N TYR A 53 1.65 -3.42 1.12
CA TYR A 53 1.43 -4.79 1.58
C TYR A 53 -0.07 -5.06 1.58
N LEU A 54 -0.51 -6.08 0.86
CA LEU A 54 -1.85 -6.64 1.00
C LEU A 54 -1.79 -7.76 2.04
N LEU A 55 -2.47 -7.55 3.16
CA LEU A 55 -2.53 -8.47 4.28
C LEU A 55 -3.87 -9.20 4.28
N ASP A 56 -3.85 -10.46 4.70
CA ASP A 56 -5.03 -11.16 5.19
C ASP A 56 -4.79 -11.68 6.60
N GLY A 57 -5.40 -11.02 7.58
CA GLY A 57 -5.06 -11.18 8.99
C GLY A 57 -3.60 -10.82 9.24
N LYS A 58 -2.78 -11.80 9.63
CA LYS A 58 -1.34 -11.64 9.90
C LYS A 58 -0.43 -12.06 8.74
N LYS A 59 -1.02 -12.50 7.61
CA LYS A 59 -0.27 -13.02 6.47
C LYS A 59 -0.15 -11.96 5.39
N ILE A 60 1.07 -11.72 4.88
CA ILE A 60 1.29 -10.97 3.66
C ILE A 60 0.87 -11.86 2.49
N ILE A 61 -0.16 -11.42 1.77
CA ILE A 61 -0.62 -12.05 0.53
C ILE A 61 0.27 -11.61 -0.63
N GLU A 62 0.53 -10.29 -0.69
CA GLU A 62 1.37 -9.72 -1.72
C GLU A 62 2.00 -8.40 -1.26
N GLU A 63 3.20 -8.11 -1.76
CA GLU A 63 3.89 -6.86 -1.53
C GLU A 63 4.45 -6.28 -2.82
N TRP A 64 4.43 -4.96 -2.95
CA TRP A 64 4.98 -4.27 -4.11
C TRP A 64 5.16 -2.80 -3.80
N GLY A 65 6.09 -2.12 -4.48
CA GLY A 65 5.93 -0.69 -4.67
C GLY A 65 5.55 -0.35 -6.10
N GLY A 66 5.03 0.86 -6.27
CA GLY A 66 4.56 1.37 -7.56
C GLY A 66 3.36 2.31 -7.44
N ASP A 67 2.65 2.43 -8.55
CA ASP A 67 1.61 3.41 -8.80
C ASP A 67 0.20 2.79 -8.85
N GLU A 68 -0.79 3.61 -9.20
CA GLU A 68 -2.20 3.21 -9.34
C GLU A 68 -2.39 1.98 -10.24
N LYS A 69 -1.66 1.86 -11.36
CA LYS A 69 -1.82 0.73 -12.29
C LYS A 69 -1.53 -0.60 -11.60
N LYS A 70 -0.47 -0.63 -10.80
CA LYS A 70 -0.06 -1.85 -10.09
C LYS A 70 -1.03 -2.18 -8.95
N LEU A 71 -1.52 -1.16 -8.23
CA LEU A 71 -2.60 -1.33 -7.26
C LEU A 71 -3.82 -2.00 -7.90
N ILE A 72 -4.32 -1.48 -9.03
CA ILE A 72 -5.50 -2.06 -9.72
C ILE A 72 -5.25 -3.52 -10.11
N LYS A 73 -4.06 -3.83 -10.63
CA LYS A 73 -3.70 -5.20 -11.02
C LYS A 73 -3.69 -6.16 -9.83
N VAL A 74 -3.13 -5.74 -8.71
CA VAL A 74 -3.09 -6.56 -7.48
C VAL A 74 -4.49 -6.79 -6.94
N LEU A 75 -5.32 -5.74 -6.88
CA LEU A 75 -6.71 -5.85 -6.39
C LEU A 75 -7.51 -6.81 -7.28
N LYS A 76 -7.41 -6.69 -8.61
CA LYS A 76 -8.07 -7.62 -9.55
C LYS A 76 -7.66 -9.07 -9.37
N ARG A 77 -6.38 -9.34 -9.11
CA ARG A 77 -5.89 -10.73 -9.02
C ARG A 77 -6.27 -11.41 -7.70
N ASN A 78 -6.40 -10.63 -6.62
CA ASN A 78 -6.55 -11.19 -5.28
C ASN A 78 -7.99 -11.05 -4.73
N LEU A 79 -8.83 -10.20 -5.33
CA LEU A 79 -10.15 -9.83 -4.79
C LEU A 79 -11.31 -9.96 -5.79
N GLU A 80 -11.02 -10.18 -7.07
CA GLU A 80 -12.00 -10.50 -8.12
C GLU A 80 -11.77 -11.92 -8.59
#